data_AF-A0A6L7NHY3-F1
#
_entry.id   AF-A0A6L7NHY3-F1
#
_cell.length_a   1.000
_cell.length_b   1.000
_cell.length_c   1.000
_cell.angle_alpha   90.00
_cell.angle_beta   90.00
_cell.angle_gamma   90.00
#
_symmetry.space_group_name_H-M   'P 1'
#
loop_
_entity.id
_entity.type
_entity.pdbx_description
1 polymer ?
#
loop_
_entity_poly.entity_id
_entity_poly.type
_entity_poly.pdbx_seq_one_letter_code
_entity_poly.pdbx_strand_id
1 'polypeptide(L)'
;MATRTGIGAPRRSRDRSGGRATGYNVGAPSWRYFDPILLVAALALTAYGALMIYSAALPRDATGVVISEPVVRHIASAAAGAIAMFVAARVNYRLLDVLGWFAYAFGILLLMAVLVVGVEQFGSRRWFDLGFTLVQASEIAKLLTIIGLAKFLTDYRDRLHEPRIFLLSLAVALAPALLVFLEPDAGSSSVFLVLWAVMAAFAGASAKHFLVLGAALMALVPAVLVVGVQD
;
A
#
# COMPACT_ATOMS: atom_id res chain seq x y z
N MET A 1 -42.60 -72.58 -2.52
CA MET A 1 -41.53 -73.33 -1.81
C MET A 1 -40.21 -72.73 -2.29
N ALA A 2 -39.78 -71.61 -1.69
CA ALA A 2 -38.66 -71.55 -0.71
C ALA A 2 -37.31 -71.92 -1.35
N THR A 3 -36.16 -71.23 -1.28
CA THR A 3 -35.64 -70.00 -0.65
C THR A 3 -34.17 -69.84 -1.14
N ARG A 4 -33.55 -68.67 -0.89
CA ARG A 4 -32.09 -68.32 -0.85
C ARG A 4 -31.53 -67.66 -2.12
N THR A 5 -31.56 -66.33 -2.28
CA THR A 5 -30.75 -65.29 -1.60
C THR A 5 -29.28 -65.65 -1.38
N GLY A 6 -28.44 -65.31 -2.36
CA GLY A 6 -27.00 -65.13 -2.22
C GLY A 6 -26.64 -63.65 -2.46
N ILE A 7 -26.59 -62.88 -1.39
CA ILE A 7 -26.17 -61.48 -1.38
C ILE A 7 -24.64 -61.46 -1.50
N GLY A 8 -24.13 -61.07 -2.67
CA GLY A 8 -22.71 -60.84 -2.91
C GLY A 8 -22.25 -59.54 -2.24
N ALA A 9 -21.30 -59.66 -1.32
CA ALA A 9 -20.69 -58.57 -0.56
C ALA A 9 -19.98 -57.53 -1.47
N PRO A 10 -19.89 -56.26 -1.03
CA PRO A 10 -19.32 -55.19 -1.84
C PRO A 10 -17.80 -55.35 -2.02
N ARG A 11 -17.35 -55.19 -3.28
CA ARG A 11 -15.92 -55.07 -3.62
C ARG A 11 -15.36 -53.81 -2.97
N ARG A 12 -14.45 -53.98 -2.01
CA ARG A 12 -13.60 -52.91 -1.46
C ARG A 12 -12.74 -52.33 -2.60
N SER A 13 -13.09 -51.14 -3.08
CA SER A 13 -12.15 -50.28 -3.79
C SER A 13 -11.11 -49.79 -2.78
N ARG A 14 -9.91 -50.37 -2.83
CA ARG A 14 -8.72 -49.73 -2.27
C ARG A 14 -8.39 -48.53 -3.15
N ASP A 15 -9.00 -47.40 -2.86
CA ASP A 15 -8.45 -46.12 -3.30
C ASP A 15 -7.18 -45.86 -2.47
N ARG A 16 -6.04 -46.18 -3.05
CA ARG A 16 -4.74 -45.65 -2.61
C ARG A 16 -4.58 -44.28 -3.24
N SER A 17 -5.35 -43.30 -2.79
CA SER A 17 -5.04 -41.90 -2.99
C SER A 17 -3.86 -41.58 -2.07
N GLY A 18 -2.66 -41.81 -2.61
CA GLY A 18 -1.43 -41.31 -2.03
C GLY A 18 -1.57 -39.80 -1.88
N GLY A 19 -1.76 -39.36 -0.63
CA GLY A 19 -1.62 -37.97 -0.25
C GLY A 19 -0.25 -37.49 -0.66
N ARG A 20 -0.16 -36.86 -1.84
CA ARG A 20 0.93 -35.95 -2.12
C ARG A 20 0.74 -34.83 -1.12
N ALA A 21 1.46 -34.91 -0.02
CA ALA A 21 1.82 -33.76 0.76
C ALA A 21 2.36 -32.75 -0.26
N THR A 22 1.56 -31.73 -0.57
CA THR A 22 1.98 -30.56 -1.31
C THR A 22 2.98 -29.87 -0.41
N GLY A 23 4.23 -30.37 -0.44
CA GLY A 23 5.36 -29.71 0.17
C GLY A 23 5.42 -28.33 -0.44
N TYR A 24 5.01 -27.34 0.34
CA TYR A 24 5.19 -25.94 0.00
C TYR A 24 6.70 -25.73 -0.06
N ASN A 25 7.27 -25.88 -1.25
CA ASN A 25 8.64 -25.51 -1.50
C ASN A 25 8.70 -23.99 -1.29
N VAL A 26 9.20 -23.59 -0.13
CA VAL A 26 9.56 -22.21 0.18
C VAL A 26 10.80 -21.92 -0.65
N GLY A 27 10.61 -21.74 -1.95
CA GLY A 27 11.69 -21.39 -2.87
C GLY A 27 12.34 -20.11 -2.37
N ALA A 28 13.62 -20.19 -2.04
CA ALA A 28 14.41 -19.03 -1.67
C ALA A 28 14.31 -17.97 -2.79
N PRO A 29 14.25 -16.67 -2.45
CA PRO A 29 14.17 -15.62 -3.46
C PRO A 29 15.36 -15.74 -4.41
N SER A 30 15.08 -16.06 -5.67
CA SER A 30 16.11 -16.19 -6.68
C SER A 30 16.48 -14.79 -7.19
N TRP A 31 17.68 -14.33 -6.81
CA TRP A 31 18.29 -13.07 -7.26
C TRP A 31 18.43 -12.92 -8.79
N ARG A 32 18.07 -13.96 -9.55
CA ARG A 32 18.05 -13.98 -11.01
C ARG A 32 16.99 -13.07 -11.65
N TYR A 33 15.98 -12.63 -10.90
CA TYR A 33 14.95 -11.70 -11.40
C TYR A 33 15.10 -10.27 -10.85
N PHE A 34 16.24 -9.96 -10.22
CA PHE A 34 16.50 -8.61 -9.75
C PHE A 34 16.66 -7.68 -10.96
N ASP A 35 15.90 -6.58 -11.01
CA ASP A 35 15.95 -5.61 -12.10
C ASP A 35 17.04 -4.55 -11.83
N PRO A 36 18.21 -4.65 -12.47
CA PRO A 36 19.30 -3.69 -12.25
C PRO A 36 18.98 -2.31 -12.84
N ILE A 37 18.11 -2.22 -13.85
CA ILE A 37 17.76 -0.95 -14.49
C ILE A 37 16.97 -0.10 -13.50
N LEU A 38 15.99 -0.69 -12.83
CA LEU A 38 15.21 -0.01 -11.79
C LEU A 38 16.10 0.42 -10.62
N LEU A 39 17.02 -0.44 -10.19
CA LEU A 39 17.97 -0.10 -9.12
C LEU A 39 18.85 1.10 -9.50
N VAL A 40 19.46 1.06 -10.69
CA VAL A 40 20.34 2.15 -11.16
C VAL A 40 19.55 3.44 -11.33
N ALA A 41 18.33 3.39 -11.87
CA ALA A 41 17.47 4.55 -12.00
C ALA A 41 17.11 5.17 -10.63
N ALA A 42 16.75 4.33 -9.64
CA ALA A 42 16.46 4.80 -8.28
C ALA A 42 17.68 5.43 -7.59
N LEU A 43 18.85 4.81 -7.72
CA LEU A 43 20.10 5.35 -7.18
C LEU A 43 20.50 6.65 -7.87
N ALA A 44 20.37 6.74 -9.20
CA ALA A 44 20.64 7.95 -9.96
C ALA A 44 19.72 9.11 -9.53
N LEU A 45 18.42 8.85 -9.34
CA LEU A 45 17.48 9.85 -8.88
C LEU A 45 17.79 10.30 -7.44
N THR A 46 18.17 9.37 -6.57
CA THR A 46 18.56 9.68 -5.18
C THR A 46 19.84 10.52 -5.12
N ALA A 47 20.83 10.20 -5.96
CA ALA A 47 22.07 10.94 -6.09
C ALA A 47 21.82 12.35 -6.67
N TYR A 48 20.96 12.46 -7.68
CA TYR A 48 20.53 13.75 -8.22
C TYR A 48 19.84 14.59 -7.14
N GLY A 49 18.96 14.00 -6.32
CA GLY A 49 18.36 14.67 -5.17
C GLY A 49 19.39 15.18 -4.16
N ALA A 50 20.42 14.38 -3.86
CA ALA A 50 21.51 14.78 -2.97
C ALA A 50 22.29 15.98 -3.54
N LEU A 51 22.57 15.99 -4.85
CA LEU A 51 23.21 17.12 -5.54
C LEU A 51 22.36 18.38 -5.48
N MET A 52 21.04 18.26 -5.64
CA MET A 52 20.11 19.40 -5.55
C MET A 52 20.04 19.98 -4.13
N ILE A 53 20.04 19.13 -3.10
CA ILE A 53 20.07 19.58 -1.70
C ILE A 53 21.39 20.27 -1.39
N TYR A 54 22.52 19.69 -1.83
CA TYR A 54 23.83 20.33 -1.68
C TYR A 54 23.84 21.71 -2.34
N SER A 55 23.37 21.81 -3.59
CA SER A 55 23.27 23.08 -4.32
C SER A 55 22.43 24.12 -3.58
N ALA A 56 21.27 23.72 -3.04
CA ALA A 56 20.38 24.62 -2.31
C ALA A 56 20.92 25.03 -0.92
N ALA A 57 21.78 24.22 -0.32
CA ALA A 57 22.31 24.46 1.02
C ALA A 57 23.67 25.19 1.03
N LEU A 58 24.21 25.57 -0.14
CA LEU A 58 25.46 26.32 -0.24
C LEU A 58 25.29 27.77 0.27
N PRO A 59 26.07 28.19 1.29
CA PRO A 59 26.13 29.60 1.69
C PRO A 59 26.70 30.44 0.55
N ARG A 60 26.14 31.64 0.31
CA ARG A 60 26.52 32.50 -0.83
C ARG A 60 27.99 32.95 -0.84
N ASP A 61 28.66 32.87 0.31
CA ASP A 61 30.05 33.30 0.50
C ASP A 61 31.01 32.14 0.84
N ALA A 62 30.59 30.89 0.64
CA ALA A 62 31.42 29.72 0.99
C ALA A 62 32.56 29.49 -0.01
N THR A 63 33.81 29.60 0.47
CA THR A 63 35.03 29.22 -0.26
C THR A 63 35.45 27.79 0.12
N GLY A 64 34.72 26.78 -0.38
CA GLY A 64 35.08 25.37 -0.18
C GLY A 64 33.89 24.40 -0.23
N VAL A 65 34.16 23.11 -0.05
CA VAL A 65 33.12 22.09 0.10
C VAL A 65 32.63 22.10 1.55
N VAL A 66 31.43 22.62 1.78
CA VAL A 66 30.78 22.60 3.10
C VAL A 66 29.66 21.57 3.07
N ILE A 67 29.83 20.49 3.84
CA ILE A 67 28.77 19.49 4.02
C ILE A 67 27.84 20.01 5.12
N SER A 68 26.67 20.48 4.72
CA SER A 68 25.63 20.97 5.62
C SER A 68 24.81 19.82 6.22
N GLU A 69 24.22 20.06 7.39
CA GLU A 69 23.35 19.08 8.09
C GLU A 69 22.26 18.46 7.19
N PRO A 70 21.56 19.24 6.31
CA PRO A 70 20.55 18.67 5.41
C PRO A 70 21.10 17.63 4.44
N VAL A 71 22.34 17.79 3.96
CA VAL A 71 23.00 16.84 3.06
C VAL A 71 23.33 15.54 3.81
N VAL A 72 23.85 15.65 5.04
CA VAL A 72 24.12 14.47 5.88
C VAL A 72 22.83 13.71 6.16
N ARG A 73 21.76 14.40 6.52
CA ARG A 73 20.45 13.80 6.79
C ARG A 73 19.87 13.10 5.56
N HIS A 74 20.01 13.68 4.37
CA HIS A 74 19.58 13.05 3.12
C HIS A 74 20.39 11.79 2.77
N ILE A 75 21.70 11.82 2.96
CA ILE A 75 22.54 10.64 2.75
C ILE A 75 22.17 9.53 3.75
N ALA A 76 21.92 9.88 5.01
CA ALA A 76 21.50 8.93 6.03
C ALA A 76 20.13 8.31 5.71
N SER A 77 19.16 9.11 5.27
CA SER A 77 17.84 8.61 4.87
C SER A 77 17.90 7.78 3.58
N ALA A 78 18.74 8.15 2.62
CA ALA A 78 19.00 7.35 1.42
C ALA A 78 19.60 5.98 1.76
N ALA A 79 20.57 5.93 2.69
CA ALA A 79 21.14 4.68 3.16
C ALA A 79 20.11 3.81 3.89
N ALA A 80 19.31 4.40 4.78
CA ALA A 80 18.22 3.70 5.46
C ALA A 80 17.18 3.15 4.47
N GLY A 81 16.81 3.94 3.45
CA GLY A 81 15.90 3.53 2.37
C GLY A 81 16.46 2.39 1.53
N ALA A 82 17.76 2.42 1.21
CA ALA A 82 18.42 1.32 0.50
C ALA A 82 18.39 0.02 1.31
N ILE A 83 18.68 0.09 2.62
CA ILE A 83 18.58 -1.07 3.51
C ILE A 83 17.13 -1.60 3.54
N ALA A 84 16.15 -0.71 3.72
CA ALA A 84 14.74 -1.08 3.73
C ALA A 84 14.31 -1.75 2.41
N MET A 85 14.77 -1.25 1.27
CA MET A 85 14.54 -1.85 -0.05
C MET A 85 15.12 -3.27 -0.14
N PHE A 86 16.37 -3.49 0.28
CA PHE A 86 16.96 -4.83 0.27
C PHE A 86 16.26 -5.81 1.22
N VAL A 87 15.76 -5.33 2.35
CA VAL A 87 14.94 -6.15 3.27
C VAL A 87 13.61 -6.50 2.61
N ALA A 88 12.90 -5.51 2.07
CA ALA A 88 11.62 -5.70 1.40
C ALA A 88 11.73 -6.64 0.19
N ALA A 89 12.81 -6.55 -0.59
CA ALA A 89 13.08 -7.42 -1.73
C ALA A 89 13.24 -8.91 -1.35
N ARG A 90 13.52 -9.22 -0.09
CA ARG A 90 13.58 -10.60 0.42
C ARG A 90 12.26 -11.12 0.96
N VAL A 91 11.26 -10.27 1.14
CA VAL A 91 9.95 -10.67 1.66
C VAL A 91 9.21 -11.47 0.59
N ASN A 92 8.72 -12.66 0.97
CA ASN A 92 7.94 -13.50 0.07
C ASN A 92 6.58 -12.85 -0.20
N TYR A 93 6.23 -12.64 -1.47
CA TYR A 93 4.94 -12.07 -1.87
C TYR A 93 3.73 -12.86 -1.34
N ARG A 94 3.87 -14.18 -1.12
CA ARG A 94 2.81 -15.01 -0.52
C ARG A 94 2.52 -14.64 0.94
N LEU A 95 3.52 -14.17 1.67
CA LEU A 95 3.32 -13.69 3.04
C LEU A 95 2.49 -12.39 3.03
N LEU A 96 2.71 -11.53 2.03
CA LEU A 96 1.94 -10.28 1.88
C LEU A 96 0.46 -10.55 1.62
N ASP A 97 0.12 -11.60 0.86
CA ASP A 97 -1.27 -12.00 0.64
C ASP A 97 -1.97 -12.49 1.92
N VAL A 98 -1.27 -13.28 2.76
CA VAL A 98 -1.82 -13.74 4.04
C VAL A 98 -1.96 -12.58 5.03
N LEU A 99 -0.96 -11.68 5.08
CA LEU A 99 -0.92 -10.56 6.01
C LEU A 99 -1.73 -9.34 5.55
N GLY A 100 -2.33 -9.33 4.35
CA GLY A 100 -2.86 -8.09 3.77
C GLY A 100 -3.88 -7.36 4.63
N TRP A 101 -4.83 -8.06 5.24
CA TRP A 101 -5.80 -7.45 6.16
C TRP A 101 -5.17 -7.00 7.48
N PHE A 102 -4.17 -7.74 7.98
CA PHE A 102 -3.42 -7.34 9.17
C PHE A 102 -2.57 -6.10 8.91
N ALA A 103 -1.90 -6.03 7.76
CA ALA A 103 -1.14 -4.87 7.32
C ALA A 103 -2.05 -3.63 7.22
N TYR A 104 -3.21 -3.78 6.58
CA TYR A 104 -4.20 -2.72 6.50
C TYR A 104 -4.67 -2.23 7.88
N ALA A 105 -5.10 -3.16 8.74
CA ALA A 105 -5.55 -2.83 10.09
C ALA A 105 -4.45 -2.14 10.91
N PHE A 106 -3.21 -2.60 10.78
CA PHE A 106 -2.05 -1.95 11.40
C PHE A 106 -1.85 -0.52 10.87
N GLY A 107 -2.02 -0.29 9.57
CA GLY A 107 -1.96 1.06 8.98
C GLY A 107 -3.04 1.99 9.52
N ILE A 108 -4.27 1.51 9.64
CA ILE A 108 -5.37 2.27 10.25
C ILE A 108 -5.07 2.60 11.72
N LEU A 109 -4.60 1.62 12.50
CA LEU A 109 -4.19 1.83 13.89
C LEU A 109 -3.06 2.84 14.02
N LEU A 110 -2.09 2.81 13.10
CA LEU A 110 -0.98 3.76 13.07
C LEU A 110 -1.44 5.20 12.82
N LEU A 111 -2.38 5.40 11.88
CA LEU A 111 -2.99 6.70 11.60
C LEU A 111 -3.81 7.20 12.79
N MET A 112 -4.63 6.34 13.40
CA MET A 112 -5.36 6.71 14.62
C MET A 112 -4.42 7.07 15.77
N ALA A 113 -3.30 6.34 15.90
CA ALA A 113 -2.29 6.63 16.91
C ALA A 113 -1.64 8.01 16.68
N VAL A 114 -1.31 8.38 15.44
CA VAL A 114 -0.66 9.68 15.19
C VAL A 114 -1.56 10.87 15.53
N LEU A 115 -2.87 10.74 15.33
CA LEU A 115 -3.83 11.78 15.72
C LEU A 115 -3.84 12.03 17.23
N VAL A 116 -3.56 11.01 18.05
CA VAL A 116 -3.61 11.11 19.52
C VAL A 116 -2.24 11.46 20.10
N VAL A 117 -1.18 10.75 19.68
CA VAL A 117 0.16 10.84 20.30
C VAL A 117 1.22 11.46 19.38
N GLY A 118 0.87 11.85 18.16
CA GLY A 118 1.78 12.50 17.23
C GLY A 118 2.24 13.87 17.73
N VAL A 119 3.39 14.30 17.22
CA VAL A 119 3.91 15.65 17.47
C VAL A 119 3.34 16.64 16.47
N GLU A 120 3.05 17.84 16.94
CA GLU A 120 2.57 18.93 16.09
C GLU A 120 3.76 19.63 15.45
N GLN A 121 3.77 19.67 14.12
CA GLN A 121 4.80 20.37 13.35
C GLN A 121 4.17 21.03 12.13
N PHE A 122 4.54 22.27 11.85
CA PHE A 122 3.99 23.05 10.73
C PHE A 122 2.45 23.14 10.74
N GLY A 123 1.83 23.19 11.93
CA GLY A 123 0.37 23.28 12.10
C GLY A 123 -0.40 21.98 11.87
N SER A 124 0.28 20.82 11.83
CA SER A 124 -0.34 19.51 11.66
C SER A 124 0.28 18.46 12.58
N ARG A 125 -0.56 17.61 13.17
CA ARG A 125 -0.17 16.47 13.99
C ARG A 125 -0.15 15.18 13.16
N ARG A 126 0.96 14.96 12.46
CA ARG A 126 1.14 13.83 11.50
C ARG A 126 2.46 13.06 11.64
N TRP A 127 3.31 13.48 12.57
CA TRP A 127 4.65 12.94 12.74
C TRP A 127 4.79 12.19 14.06
N PHE A 128 5.50 11.06 14.02
CA PHE A 128 6.07 10.45 15.22
C PHE A 128 7.51 10.92 15.38
N ASP A 129 7.84 11.45 16.55
CA ASP A 129 9.20 11.82 16.91
C ASP A 129 9.92 10.61 17.53
N LEU A 130 10.93 10.10 16.84
CA LEU A 130 11.78 9.01 17.31
C LEU A 130 13.06 9.52 18.01
N GLY A 131 13.18 10.83 18.20
CA GLY A 131 14.33 11.52 18.82
C GLY A 131 15.50 11.77 17.86
N PHE A 132 15.69 10.92 16.84
CA PHE A 132 16.71 11.09 15.80
C PHE A 132 16.11 11.41 14.42
N THR A 133 14.83 11.10 14.20
CA THR A 133 14.11 11.42 12.97
C THR A 133 12.62 11.52 13.24
N LEU A 134 11.95 12.25 12.36
CA LEU A 134 10.50 12.32 12.31
C LEU A 134 10.01 11.34 11.25
N VAL A 135 9.05 10.49 11.62
CA VAL A 135 8.42 9.53 10.72
C VAL A 135 6.96 9.89 10.53
N GLN A 136 6.57 10.12 9.28
CA GLN A 136 5.20 10.44 8.94
C GLN A 136 4.37 9.16 8.85
N ALA A 137 3.28 9.10 9.61
CA ALA A 137 2.41 7.92 9.69
C ALA A 137 1.75 7.60 8.33
N SER A 138 1.32 8.65 7.60
CA SER A 138 0.66 8.51 6.30
C SER A 138 1.53 7.87 5.22
N GLU A 139 2.85 8.06 5.26
CA GLU A 139 3.78 7.41 4.33
C GLU A 139 3.78 5.89 4.50
N ILE A 140 3.85 5.42 5.74
CA ILE A 140 3.78 3.99 6.07
C ILE A 140 2.39 3.44 5.75
N ALA A 141 1.34 4.17 6.12
CA ALA A 141 -0.03 3.74 5.90
C ALA A 141 -0.39 3.58 4.41
N LYS A 142 0.21 4.36 3.50
CA LYS A 142 0.05 4.17 2.05
C LYS A 142 0.54 2.79 1.61
N LEU A 143 1.74 2.39 2.03
CA LEU A 143 2.30 1.07 1.69
C LEU A 143 1.43 -0.07 2.24
N LEU A 144 0.99 0.04 3.49
CA LEU A 144 0.13 -0.96 4.13
C LEU A 144 -1.25 -1.04 3.47
N THR A 145 -1.78 0.10 3.04
CA THR A 145 -3.05 0.16 2.30
C THR A 145 -2.92 -0.47 0.92
N ILE A 146 -1.79 -0.30 0.22
CA ILE A 146 -1.54 -0.99 -1.05
C ILE A 146 -1.60 -2.51 -0.82
N ILE A 147 -0.98 -3.04 0.23
CA ILE A 147 -1.01 -4.48 0.50
C ILE A 147 -2.44 -4.95 0.82
N GLY A 148 -3.16 -4.22 1.67
CA GLY A 148 -4.55 -4.54 2.01
C GLY A 148 -5.52 -4.45 0.84
N LEU A 149 -5.38 -3.41 0.02
CA LEU A 149 -6.20 -3.20 -1.15
C LEU A 149 -5.88 -4.23 -2.24
N ALA A 150 -4.61 -4.58 -2.44
CA ALA A 150 -4.23 -5.67 -3.34
C ALA A 150 -4.88 -6.99 -2.93
N LYS A 151 -4.90 -7.28 -1.62
CA LYS A 151 -5.62 -8.44 -1.09
C LYS A 151 -7.12 -8.38 -1.40
N PHE A 152 -7.79 -7.27 -1.05
CA PHE A 152 -9.21 -7.09 -1.33
C PHE A 152 -9.53 -7.29 -2.82
N LEU A 153 -8.76 -6.64 -3.70
CA LEU A 153 -8.97 -6.71 -5.15
C LEU A 153 -8.70 -8.11 -5.71
N THR A 154 -7.79 -8.87 -5.10
CA THR A 154 -7.52 -10.27 -5.46
C THR A 154 -8.66 -11.19 -5.01
N ASP A 155 -9.11 -11.07 -3.76
CA ASP A 155 -10.16 -11.89 -3.17
C ASP A 155 -11.53 -11.68 -3.88
N TYR A 156 -11.79 -10.48 -4.38
CA TYR A 156 -13.05 -10.11 -5.03
C TYR A 156 -12.93 -9.86 -6.54
N ARG A 157 -11.85 -10.30 -7.18
CA ARG A 157 -11.52 -9.98 -8.58
C ARG A 157 -12.68 -10.24 -9.54
N ASP A 158 -13.27 -11.44 -9.47
CA ASP A 158 -14.34 -11.86 -10.37
C ASP A 158 -15.64 -11.07 -10.18
N ARG A 159 -15.77 -10.38 -9.04
CA ARG A 159 -16.96 -9.63 -8.62
C ARG A 159 -16.76 -8.12 -8.68
N LEU A 160 -15.61 -7.62 -9.17
CA LEU A 160 -15.34 -6.18 -9.32
C LEU A 160 -16.28 -5.47 -10.30
N HIS A 161 -16.97 -6.23 -11.16
CA HIS A 161 -18.02 -5.73 -12.03
C HIS A 161 -19.34 -5.43 -11.28
N GLU A 162 -19.49 -5.87 -10.02
CA GLU A 162 -20.59 -5.48 -9.16
C GLU A 162 -20.33 -4.07 -8.59
N PRO A 163 -21.25 -3.10 -8.71
CA PRO A 163 -21.05 -1.75 -8.21
C PRO A 163 -20.84 -1.74 -6.69
N ARG A 164 -21.45 -2.68 -5.97
CA ARG A 164 -21.25 -2.84 -4.52
C ARG A 164 -19.80 -3.17 -4.17
N ILE A 165 -19.17 -4.11 -4.87
CA ILE A 165 -17.78 -4.51 -4.61
C ILE A 165 -16.82 -3.39 -5.01
N PHE A 166 -17.10 -2.72 -6.12
CA PHE A 166 -16.34 -1.54 -6.54
C PHE A 166 -16.39 -0.43 -5.48
N LEU A 167 -17.58 -0.10 -4.96
CA LEU A 167 -17.73 0.90 -3.89
C LEU A 167 -17.11 0.43 -2.56
N LEU A 168 -17.13 -0.86 -2.25
CA LEU A 168 -16.42 -1.39 -1.09
C LEU A 168 -14.90 -1.24 -1.23
N SER A 169 -14.34 -1.46 -2.41
CA SER A 169 -12.91 -1.21 -2.66
C SER A 169 -12.54 0.26 -2.44
N LEU A 170 -13.44 1.17 -2.85
CA LEU A 170 -13.28 2.60 -2.61
C LEU A 170 -13.36 2.91 -1.12
N ALA A 171 -14.28 2.29 -0.38
CA ALA A 171 -14.41 2.46 1.07
C ALA A 171 -13.13 2.03 1.82
N VAL A 172 -12.49 0.94 1.38
CA VAL A 172 -11.20 0.47 1.94
C VAL A 172 -10.11 1.54 1.79
N ALA A 173 -10.07 2.26 0.67
CA ALA A 173 -9.10 3.34 0.46
C ALA A 173 -9.52 4.68 1.10
N LEU A 174 -10.83 4.94 1.20
CA LEU A 174 -11.37 6.13 1.85
C LEU A 174 -11.10 6.15 3.34
N ALA A 175 -11.18 5.01 4.03
CA ALA A 175 -10.96 4.96 5.47
C ALA A 175 -9.59 5.57 5.90
N PRO A 176 -8.43 5.16 5.34
CA PRO A 176 -7.17 5.83 5.65
C PRO A 176 -7.08 7.24 5.06
N ALA A 177 -7.69 7.51 3.89
CA ALA A 177 -7.70 8.86 3.31
C ALA A 177 -8.38 9.88 4.23
N LEU A 178 -9.50 9.50 4.86
CA LEU A 178 -10.23 10.34 5.80
C LEU A 178 -9.43 10.58 7.08
N LEU A 179 -8.75 9.55 7.61
CA LEU A 179 -7.86 9.73 8.77
C LEU A 179 -6.73 10.73 8.47
N VAL A 180 -6.11 10.63 7.29
CA VAL A 180 -5.06 11.58 6.87
C VAL A 180 -5.62 12.97 6.59
N PHE A 181 -6.87 13.06 6.10
CA PHE A 181 -7.54 14.36 5.97
C PHE A 181 -7.76 15.03 7.33
N LEU A 182 -7.97 14.26 8.40
CA LEU A 182 -8.03 14.76 9.78
C LEU A 182 -6.65 15.18 10.33
N GLU A 183 -5.54 14.79 9.68
CA GLU A 183 -4.18 15.23 9.99
C GLU A 183 -3.82 16.59 9.30
N PRO A 184 -4.81 17.45 9.05
CA PRO A 184 -4.78 18.51 8.01
C PRO A 184 -3.86 18.30 6.79
N ASP A 185 -3.82 17.10 6.20
CA ASP A 185 -2.98 16.82 5.01
C ASP A 185 -3.81 16.36 3.80
N ALA A 186 -4.41 17.33 3.12
CA ALA A 186 -5.23 17.07 1.93
C ALA A 186 -4.41 16.53 0.74
N GLY A 187 -3.13 16.89 0.65
CA GLY A 187 -2.24 16.38 -0.39
C GLY A 187 -2.05 14.87 -0.24
N SER A 188 -1.66 14.44 0.95
CA SER A 188 -1.45 13.02 1.25
C SER A 188 -2.74 12.21 1.22
N SER A 189 -3.88 12.77 1.63
CA SER A 189 -5.16 12.05 1.58
C SER A 189 -5.60 11.75 0.14
N SER A 190 -5.39 12.68 -0.79
CA SER A 190 -5.68 12.48 -2.22
C SER A 190 -4.89 11.33 -2.84
N VAL A 191 -3.66 11.07 -2.35
CA VAL A 191 -2.82 9.97 -2.85
C VAL A 191 -3.48 8.61 -2.62
N PHE A 192 -4.23 8.42 -1.53
CA PHE A 192 -4.97 7.17 -1.29
C PHE A 192 -6.06 6.95 -2.34
N LEU A 193 -6.72 8.01 -2.79
CA LEU A 193 -7.73 7.93 -3.86
C LEU A 193 -7.08 7.61 -5.21
N VAL A 194 -5.92 8.21 -5.51
CA VAL A 194 -5.15 7.90 -6.71
C VAL A 194 -4.66 6.46 -6.69
N LEU A 195 -4.08 6.00 -5.57
CA LEU A 195 -3.67 4.61 -5.37
C LEU A 195 -4.82 3.65 -5.63
N TRP A 196 -5.99 3.93 -5.05
CA TRP A 196 -7.18 3.14 -5.29
C TRP A 196 -7.59 3.11 -6.74
N ALA A 197 -7.70 4.26 -7.39
CA ALA A 197 -8.16 4.35 -8.77
C ALA A 197 -7.25 3.56 -9.72
N VAL A 198 -5.92 3.71 -9.55
CA VAL A 198 -4.93 2.95 -10.31
C VAL A 198 -5.08 1.46 -10.03
N MET A 199 -5.07 1.03 -8.77
CA MET A 199 -5.13 -0.39 -8.43
C MET A 199 -6.43 -1.06 -8.88
N ALA A 200 -7.58 -0.39 -8.71
CA ALA A 200 -8.87 -0.90 -9.16
C ALA A 200 -8.92 -1.01 -10.69
N ALA A 201 -8.36 -0.05 -11.42
CA ALA A 201 -8.26 -0.11 -12.88
C ALA A 201 -7.40 -1.30 -13.33
N PHE A 202 -6.23 -1.51 -12.71
CA PHE A 202 -5.35 -2.65 -13.00
C PHE A 202 -5.96 -4.00 -12.60
N ALA A 203 -6.81 -4.04 -11.58
CA ALA A 203 -7.54 -5.24 -11.18
C ALA A 203 -8.67 -5.62 -12.17
N GLY A 204 -8.99 -4.75 -13.13
CA GLY A 204 -10.01 -4.98 -14.16
C GLY A 204 -11.39 -4.42 -13.80
N ALA A 205 -11.48 -3.43 -12.91
CA ALA A 205 -12.75 -2.74 -12.65
C ALA A 205 -13.31 -2.09 -13.92
N SER A 206 -14.64 -2.13 -14.08
CA SER A 206 -15.28 -1.64 -15.30
C SER A 206 -15.12 -0.12 -15.47
N ALA A 207 -14.75 0.33 -16.67
CA ALA A 207 -14.65 1.77 -16.98
C ALA A 207 -15.98 2.51 -16.73
N LYS A 208 -17.12 1.82 -16.88
CA LYS A 208 -18.45 2.36 -16.56
C LYS A 208 -18.55 2.81 -15.09
N HIS A 209 -18.02 2.03 -14.16
CA HIS A 209 -18.03 2.40 -12.74
C HIS A 209 -17.23 3.67 -12.46
N PHE A 210 -16.07 3.82 -13.09
CA PHE A 210 -15.27 5.05 -12.98
C PHE A 210 -16.01 6.26 -13.55
N LEU A 211 -16.65 6.12 -14.72
CA LEU A 211 -17.41 7.20 -15.33
C LEU A 211 -18.63 7.60 -14.50
N VAL A 212 -19.38 6.63 -13.98
CA VAL A 212 -20.53 6.90 -13.11
C VAL A 212 -20.09 7.58 -11.81
N LEU A 213 -19.02 7.09 -11.19
CA LEU A 213 -18.47 7.70 -9.98
C LEU A 213 -17.98 9.13 -10.26
N GLY A 214 -17.22 9.34 -11.33
CA GLY A 214 -16.72 10.65 -11.72
C GLY A 214 -17.84 11.65 -12.04
N ALA A 215 -18.88 11.20 -12.74
CA ALA A 215 -20.07 12.00 -13.02
C ALA A 215 -20.84 12.36 -11.73
N ALA A 216 -20.99 11.41 -10.81
CA ALA A 216 -21.63 11.65 -9.51
C ALA A 216 -20.85 12.67 -8.66
N LEU A 217 -19.52 12.57 -8.63
CA LEU A 217 -18.66 13.54 -7.95
C LEU A 217 -18.76 14.93 -8.57
N MET A 218 -18.73 15.04 -9.91
CA MET A 218 -18.91 16.33 -10.59
C MET A 218 -20.30 16.93 -10.34
N ALA A 219 -21.35 16.11 -10.31
CA ALA A 219 -22.70 16.58 -10.02
C ALA A 219 -22.86 17.11 -8.57
N LEU A 220 -22.00 16.65 -7.65
CA LEU A 220 -21.96 17.15 -6.27
C LEU A 220 -21.28 18.51 -6.12
N VAL A 221 -20.40 18.90 -7.05
CA VAL A 221 -19.63 20.16 -6.95
C VAL A 221 -20.55 21.39 -6.86
N PRO A 222 -21.57 21.58 -7.73
CA PRO A 222 -22.50 22.70 -7.62
C PRO A 222 -23.27 22.68 -6.29
N ALA A 223 -23.66 21.51 -5.80
CA ALA A 223 -24.39 21.40 -4.53
C ALA A 223 -23.53 21.86 -3.34
N VAL A 224 -22.25 21.47 -3.32
CA VAL A 224 -21.30 21.92 -2.29
C VAL A 224 -21.03 23.42 -2.38
N LEU A 225 -20.89 23.97 -3.60
CA LEU A 225 -20.67 25.40 -3.80
C LEU A 225 -21.89 26.24 -3.39
N VAL A 226 -23.11 25.77 -3.66
CA VAL A 226 -24.33 26.48 -3.25
C VAL A 226 -24.48 26.48 -1.73
N VAL A 227 -24.17 25.37 -1.07
CA VAL A 227 -24.20 25.29 0.41
C VAL A 227 -23.08 26.16 1.02
N GLY A 228 -21.86 26.11 0.49
CA GLY A 228 -20.74 26.91 1.00
C GLY A 228 -20.81 28.41 0.70
N VAL A 229 -21.73 28.85 -0.17
CA VAL A 229 -22.03 30.28 -0.41
C VAL A 229 -23.06 30.82 0.61
N GLN A 230 -23.72 29.94 1.37
CA GLN A 230 -24.72 30.32 2.37
C GLN A 230 -24.15 30.50 3.79
N ASP A 231 -22.88 30.16 4.00
CA ASP A 231 -22.09 30.39 5.23
C ASP A 231 -21.14 31.59 5.05
#